data_AF-A0A345Y2H8-F1
#
_entry.id   AF-A0A345Y2H8-F1
#
_cell.length_a   1.000
_cell.length_b   1.000
_cell.length_c   1.000
_cell.angle_alpha   90.00
_cell.angle_beta   90.00
_cell.angle_gamma   90.00
#
_symmetry.space_group_name_H-M   'P 1'
#
loop_
_entity.id
_entity.type
_entity.pdbx_description
1 polymer ?
#
loop_
_entity_poly.entity_id
_entity_poly.type
_entity_poly.pdbx_seq_one_letter_code
_entity_poly.pdbx_strand_id
1 'polypeptide(L)'
;MSNTDAFDLNDWFRRWDIQSVPDLDDKVRECEFFFDFLSVETDRNRFRWLVSAFLNAAYSFFESSALMAHFRYTDPHSEDPCIDHEGLAVLRRHVKVSQRTSNPNYVKTAGLTPITTQLYEFRKKNTHHFSLSVMATGPSLPEDFHFGSMRDAGTPVIPLCRETLELIKAIYAEING
;
A
#
# COMPACT_ATOMS: atom_id res chain seq x y z
N MET A 1 1.39 -6.12 51.64
CA MET A 1 0.70 -7.13 50.81
C MET A 1 0.45 -6.52 49.45
N SER A 2 1.37 -6.69 48.50
CA SER A 2 1.15 -6.28 47.12
C SER A 2 0.45 -7.43 46.40
N ASN A 3 -0.80 -7.23 45.99
CA ASN A 3 -1.44 -8.09 44.99
C ASN A 3 -0.63 -7.93 43.70
N THR A 4 0.24 -8.88 43.41
CA THR A 4 0.66 -9.15 42.05
C THR A 4 -0.56 -9.80 41.41
N ASP A 5 -1.39 -8.99 40.75
CA ASP A 5 -2.42 -9.52 39.85
C ASP A 5 -1.70 -10.39 38.83
N ALA A 6 -1.89 -11.71 38.95
CA ALA A 6 -1.31 -12.66 38.03
C ALA A 6 -1.85 -12.32 36.64
N PHE A 7 -0.95 -12.03 35.70
CA PHE A 7 -1.30 -11.76 34.31
C PHE A 7 -2.08 -12.96 33.75
N ASP A 8 -3.40 -12.81 33.63
CA ASP A 8 -4.27 -13.87 33.12
C ASP A 8 -4.23 -13.88 31.59
N LEU A 9 -3.36 -14.75 31.05
CA LEU A 9 -3.26 -15.01 29.62
C LEU A 9 -4.62 -15.38 29.01
N ASN A 10 -5.52 -16.02 29.75
CA ASN A 10 -6.83 -16.41 29.23
C ASN A 10 -7.78 -15.22 29.08
N ASP A 11 -7.75 -14.25 30.01
CA ASP A 11 -8.48 -12.99 29.84
C ASP A 11 -7.95 -12.23 28.62
N TRP A 12 -6.63 -12.21 28.45
CA TRP A 12 -5.99 -11.53 27.33
C TRP A 12 -6.34 -12.17 25.97
N PHE A 13 -6.27 -13.50 25.85
CA PHE A 13 -6.68 -14.22 24.63
C PHE A 13 -8.17 -14.07 24.32
N ARG A 14 -9.05 -14.02 25.34
CA ARG A 14 -10.49 -13.81 25.14
C ARG A 14 -10.83 -12.41 24.63
N ARG A 15 -10.00 -11.42 24.95
CA ARG A 15 -10.14 -10.04 24.46
C ARG A 15 -9.52 -9.83 23.09
N TRP A 16 -8.69 -10.78 22.64
CA TRP A 16 -8.07 -10.72 21.33
C TRP A 16 -9.05 -11.15 20.25
N ASP A 17 -9.57 -10.18 19.50
CA ASP A 17 -10.26 -10.44 18.25
C ASP A 17 -9.25 -10.78 17.16
N ILE A 18 -8.90 -12.06 17.05
CA ILE A 18 -7.96 -12.55 16.03
C ILE A 18 -8.50 -12.25 14.61
N GLN A 19 -9.81 -12.15 14.42
CA GLN A 19 -10.40 -11.85 13.11
C GLN A 19 -10.19 -10.39 12.69
N SER A 20 -9.88 -9.50 13.64
CA SER A 20 -9.50 -8.11 13.33
C SER A 20 -8.08 -7.96 12.80
N VAL A 21 -7.26 -9.02 12.87
CA VAL A 21 -5.91 -9.05 12.29
C VAL A 21 -6.05 -9.35 10.80
N PRO A 22 -5.74 -8.39 9.91
CA PRO A 22 -5.91 -8.59 8.48
C PRO A 22 -4.93 -9.64 7.95
N ASP A 23 -5.36 -10.33 6.90
CA ASP A 23 -4.51 -11.27 6.17
C ASP A 23 -3.34 -10.54 5.51
N LEU A 24 -2.23 -11.25 5.30
CA LEU A 24 -1.05 -10.71 4.64
C LEU A 24 -1.35 -10.32 3.18
N ASP A 25 -2.33 -10.99 2.58
CA ASP A 25 -2.79 -10.79 1.20
C ASP A 25 -3.77 -9.61 1.05
N ASP A 26 -4.23 -9.06 2.16
CA ASP A 26 -5.35 -8.11 2.21
C ASP A 26 -5.11 -6.88 1.34
N LYS A 27 -3.85 -6.41 1.23
CA LYS A 27 -3.53 -5.21 0.44
C LYS A 27 -3.66 -5.40 -1.07
N VAL A 28 -3.43 -6.60 -1.60
CA VAL A 28 -3.65 -6.86 -3.03
C VAL A 28 -5.13 -6.82 -3.33
N ARG A 29 -5.94 -7.50 -2.51
CA ARG A 29 -7.41 -7.54 -2.64
C ARG A 29 -8.05 -6.17 -2.44
N GLU A 30 -7.53 -5.37 -1.51
CA GLU A 30 -7.99 -4.00 -1.30
C GLU A 30 -7.72 -3.11 -2.53
N CYS A 31 -6.55 -3.26 -3.18
CA CYS A 31 -6.26 -2.57 -4.42
C CYS A 31 -7.20 -2.99 -5.56
N GLU A 32 -7.46 -4.30 -5.70
CA GLU A 32 -8.41 -4.83 -6.69
C GLU A 32 -9.81 -4.27 -6.46
N PHE A 33 -10.30 -4.34 -5.22
CA PHE A 33 -11.60 -3.83 -4.82
C PHE A 33 -11.78 -2.36 -5.24
N PHE A 34 -10.87 -1.47 -4.86
CA PHE A 34 -10.99 -0.06 -5.23
C PHE A 34 -10.84 0.19 -6.73
N PHE A 35 -10.00 -0.59 -7.42
CA PHE A 35 -9.84 -0.47 -8.87
C PHE A 35 -11.10 -0.88 -9.64
N ASP A 36 -11.81 -1.92 -9.19
CA ASP A 36 -13.06 -2.37 -9.81
C ASP A 36 -14.13 -1.29 -9.71
N PHE A 37 -14.26 -0.63 -8.54
CA PHE A 37 -15.17 0.51 -8.39
C PHE A 37 -14.74 1.73 -9.21
N LEU A 38 -13.44 2.02 -9.29
CA LEU A 38 -12.92 3.11 -10.12
C LEU A 38 -13.27 2.94 -11.59
N SER A 39 -13.18 1.71 -12.09
CA SER A 39 -13.33 1.38 -13.52
C SER A 39 -14.74 1.62 -14.06
N VAL A 40 -15.72 1.85 -13.18
CA VAL A 40 -17.13 2.12 -13.55
C VAL A 40 -17.68 3.44 -13.01
N GLU A 41 -16.92 4.17 -12.18
CA GLU A 41 -17.42 5.38 -11.52
C GLU A 41 -17.25 6.62 -12.41
N THR A 42 -18.37 7.22 -12.80
CA THR A 42 -18.41 8.41 -13.66
C THR A 42 -18.61 9.72 -12.88
N ASP A 43 -19.07 9.65 -11.62
CA ASP A 43 -19.17 10.82 -10.76
C ASP A 43 -17.78 11.24 -10.29
N ARG A 44 -17.38 12.47 -10.61
CA ARG A 44 -16.05 12.99 -10.34
C ARG A 44 -15.67 12.96 -8.85
N ASN A 45 -16.60 13.25 -7.96
CA ASN A 45 -16.30 13.33 -6.53
C ASN A 45 -16.11 11.93 -5.94
N ARG A 46 -16.99 10.99 -6.29
CA ARG A 46 -16.86 9.59 -5.90
C ARG A 46 -15.61 8.96 -6.50
N PHE A 47 -15.35 9.19 -7.77
CA PHE A 47 -14.13 8.75 -8.45
C PHE A 47 -12.88 9.27 -7.72
N ARG A 48 -12.88 10.55 -7.35
CA ARG A 48 -11.80 11.15 -6.55
C ARG A 48 -11.61 10.45 -5.20
N TRP A 49 -12.67 10.10 -4.48
CA TRP A 49 -12.55 9.38 -3.21
C TRP A 49 -12.00 7.96 -3.40
N LEU A 50 -12.50 7.26 -4.41
CA LEU A 50 -12.05 5.91 -4.74
C LEU A 50 -10.57 5.90 -5.15
N VAL A 51 -10.11 6.87 -5.94
CA VAL A 51 -8.71 6.92 -6.36
C VAL A 51 -7.80 7.29 -5.19
N SER A 52 -8.25 8.17 -4.29
CA SER A 52 -7.55 8.43 -3.03
C SER A 52 -7.40 7.15 -2.20
N ALA A 53 -8.43 6.31 -2.13
CA ALA A 53 -8.40 5.03 -1.41
C ALA A 53 -7.46 4.02 -2.09
N PHE A 54 -7.58 3.85 -3.41
CA PHE A 54 -6.70 3.00 -4.21
C PHE A 54 -5.21 3.38 -4.03
N LEU A 55 -4.87 4.67 -4.15
CA LEU A 55 -3.48 5.13 -4.02
C LEU A 55 -2.92 4.86 -2.61
N ASN A 56 -3.76 4.95 -1.58
CA ASN A 56 -3.36 4.60 -0.22
C ASN A 56 -3.15 3.09 -0.06
N ALA A 57 -4.06 2.26 -0.55
CA ALA A 57 -3.92 0.80 -0.52
C ALA A 57 -2.65 0.36 -1.28
N ALA A 58 -2.43 0.88 -2.48
CA ALA A 58 -1.27 0.59 -3.32
C ALA A 58 0.04 1.03 -2.67
N TYR A 59 0.08 2.22 -2.06
CA TYR A 59 1.23 2.67 -1.29
C TYR A 59 1.48 1.77 -0.06
N SER A 60 0.43 1.42 0.67
CA SER A 60 0.50 0.55 1.85
C SER A 60 0.99 -0.85 1.52
N PHE A 61 0.65 -1.41 0.34
CA PHE A 61 1.21 -2.67 -0.11
C PHE A 61 2.74 -2.67 -0.07
N PHE A 62 3.40 -1.63 -0.60
CA PHE A 62 4.87 -1.56 -0.59
C PHE A 62 5.45 -1.39 0.81
N GLU A 63 4.84 -0.58 1.67
CA GLU A 63 5.30 -0.42 3.06
C GLU A 63 5.12 -1.70 3.88
N SER A 64 3.95 -2.32 3.82
CA SER A 64 3.65 -3.57 4.53
C SER A 64 4.54 -4.70 4.03
N SER A 65 4.74 -4.84 2.71
CA SER A 65 5.63 -5.88 2.15
C SER A 65 7.08 -5.68 2.60
N ALA A 66 7.57 -4.44 2.62
CA ALA A 66 8.91 -4.14 3.10
C ALA A 66 9.07 -4.42 4.60
N LEU A 67 8.06 -4.07 5.42
CA LEU A 67 8.05 -4.40 6.85
C LEU A 67 8.04 -5.91 7.08
N MET A 68 7.19 -6.64 6.36
CA MET A 68 7.14 -8.10 6.45
C MET A 68 8.48 -8.73 6.07
N ALA A 69 9.12 -8.28 5.00
CA ALA A 69 10.40 -8.83 4.60
C ALA A 69 11.52 -8.59 5.65
N HIS A 70 11.36 -7.61 6.54
CA HIS A 70 12.28 -7.39 7.66
C HIS A 70 11.92 -8.16 8.94
N PHE A 71 10.65 -8.52 9.14
CA PHE A 71 10.15 -8.95 10.47
C PHE A 71 9.24 -10.19 10.48
N ARG A 72 8.87 -10.76 9.33
CA ARG A 72 7.91 -11.87 9.25
C ARG A 72 8.46 -13.18 9.80
N TYR A 73 9.73 -13.46 9.54
CA TYR A 73 10.37 -14.70 9.94
C TYR A 73 11.20 -14.49 11.19
N THR A 74 11.26 -15.49 12.05
CA THR A 74 12.14 -15.52 13.22
C THR A 74 13.09 -16.70 13.08
N ASP A 75 14.36 -16.49 13.45
CA ASP A 75 15.33 -17.57 13.55
C ASP A 75 14.90 -18.51 14.70
N PRO A 76 14.73 -19.82 14.45
CA PRO A 76 14.26 -20.76 15.47
C PRO A 76 15.27 -20.99 16.61
N HIS A 77 16.51 -20.53 16.48
CA HIS A 77 17.56 -20.67 17.47
C HIS A 77 17.86 -19.39 18.24
N SER A 78 17.80 -18.22 17.59
CA SER A 78 18.05 -16.93 18.27
C SER A 78 16.78 -16.17 18.68
N GLU A 79 15.62 -16.57 18.18
CA GLU A 79 14.33 -15.85 18.30
C GLU A 79 14.35 -14.44 17.68
N ASP A 80 15.46 -14.04 17.05
CA ASP A 80 15.58 -12.76 16.36
C ASP A 80 14.87 -12.80 15.00
N PRO A 81 14.35 -11.65 14.52
CA PRO A 81 13.83 -11.56 13.16
C PRO A 81 14.87 -11.96 12.10
N CYS A 82 14.51 -12.91 11.24
CA CYS A 82 15.27 -13.29 10.06
C CYS A 82 14.78 -12.45 8.87
N ILE A 83 15.72 -11.78 8.20
CA ILE A 83 15.41 -10.93 7.05
C ILE A 83 15.17 -11.81 5.81
N ASP A 84 14.02 -11.62 5.18
CA ASP A 84 13.73 -12.15 3.85
C ASP A 84 14.47 -11.33 2.77
N HIS A 85 15.71 -11.75 2.52
CA HIS A 85 16.57 -11.10 1.54
C HIS A 85 16.05 -11.22 0.11
N GLU A 86 15.34 -12.31 -0.22
CA GLU A 86 14.80 -12.55 -1.56
C GLU A 86 13.60 -11.65 -1.83
N GLY A 87 12.63 -11.59 -0.91
CA GLY A 87 11.49 -10.67 -0.98
C GLY A 87 11.94 -9.20 -1.01
N LEU A 88 12.96 -8.83 -0.22
CA LEU A 88 13.56 -7.50 -0.30
C LEU A 88 14.24 -7.23 -1.65
N ALA A 89 14.89 -8.21 -2.24
CA ALA A 89 15.53 -8.06 -3.55
C ALA A 89 14.48 -7.79 -4.64
N VAL A 90 13.36 -8.53 -4.63
CA VAL A 90 12.22 -8.29 -5.53
C VAL A 90 11.70 -6.86 -5.37
N LEU A 91 11.37 -6.45 -4.14
CA LEU A 91 10.87 -5.09 -3.86
C LEU A 91 11.85 -4.00 -4.31
N ARG A 92 13.16 -4.20 -4.06
CA ARG A 92 14.21 -3.22 -4.39
C ARG A 92 14.40 -2.97 -5.88
N ARG A 93 13.88 -3.83 -6.77
CA ARG A 93 13.83 -3.56 -8.21
C ARG A 93 12.78 -2.51 -8.57
N HIS A 94 11.77 -2.31 -7.71
CA HIS A 94 10.60 -1.47 -8.00
C HIS A 94 10.47 -0.25 -7.09
N VAL A 95 10.91 -0.34 -5.83
CA VAL A 95 10.90 0.75 -4.85
C VAL A 95 12.22 0.82 -4.10
N LYS A 96 12.59 2.01 -3.63
CA LYS A 96 13.67 2.14 -2.64
C LYS A 96 13.14 1.68 -1.30
N VAL A 97 13.87 0.81 -0.62
CA VAL A 97 13.58 0.36 0.75
C VAL A 97 14.72 0.84 1.64
N SER A 98 14.39 1.62 2.68
CA SER A 98 15.35 2.14 3.64
C SER A 98 14.86 1.91 5.06
N GLN A 99 15.73 1.35 5.90
CA GLN A 99 15.50 1.20 7.34
C GLN A 99 16.32 2.26 8.07
N ARG A 100 15.74 2.92 9.08
CA ARG A 100 16.49 3.88 9.89
C ARG A 100 17.40 3.14 10.87
N THR A 101 18.71 3.42 10.83
CA THR A 101 19.67 2.84 11.78
C THR A 101 19.36 3.17 13.23
N SER A 102 18.82 4.37 13.50
CA SER A 102 18.41 4.81 14.83
C SER A 102 17.05 4.27 15.30
N ASN A 103 16.26 3.70 14.39
CA ASN A 103 14.99 3.05 14.71
C ASN A 103 14.78 1.88 13.73
N PRO A 104 15.33 0.69 14.04
CA PRO A 104 15.28 -0.47 13.15
C PRO A 104 13.85 -0.87 12.80
N ASN A 105 12.88 -0.67 13.71
CA ASN A 105 11.47 -0.98 13.45
C ASN A 105 10.80 -0.02 12.45
N TYR A 106 11.50 1.04 12.03
CA TYR A 106 11.02 1.97 11.04
C TYR A 106 11.61 1.67 9.66
N VAL A 107 10.80 1.02 8.82
CA VAL A 107 11.06 0.80 7.40
C VAL A 107 10.27 1.82 6.59
N LYS A 108 10.93 2.44 5.62
CA LYS A 108 10.33 3.40 4.69
C LYS A 108 10.58 2.98 3.26
N THR A 109 9.59 3.21 2.42
CA THR A 109 9.69 3.01 0.98
C THR A 109 9.65 4.35 0.22
N ALA A 110 10.17 4.36 -1.00
CA ALA A 110 10.04 5.48 -1.93
C ALA A 110 10.01 4.99 -3.39
N GLY A 111 9.40 5.77 -4.29
CA GLY A 111 9.40 5.47 -5.72
C GLY A 111 10.81 5.31 -6.30
N LEU A 112 10.97 4.35 -7.20
CA LEU A 112 12.22 4.07 -7.91
C LEU A 112 11.99 3.98 -9.43
N THR A 113 10.97 3.24 -9.84
CA THR A 113 10.53 3.13 -11.25
C THR A 113 9.60 4.28 -11.62
N PRO A 114 9.35 4.56 -12.91
CA PRO A 114 8.41 5.60 -13.31
C PRO A 114 7.03 5.44 -12.67
N ILE A 115 6.48 4.21 -12.67
CA ILE A 115 5.17 3.90 -12.07
C ILE A 115 5.15 4.16 -10.57
N THR A 116 6.11 3.62 -9.83
CA THR A 116 6.15 3.81 -8.38
C THR A 116 6.49 5.24 -8.00
N THR A 117 7.24 5.97 -8.83
CA THR A 117 7.48 7.40 -8.62
C THR A 117 6.17 8.18 -8.75
N GLN A 118 5.40 7.95 -9.80
CA GLN A 118 4.09 8.60 -9.98
C GLN A 118 3.12 8.24 -8.84
N LEU A 119 3.00 6.96 -8.48
CA LEU A 119 2.19 6.51 -7.34
C LEU A 119 2.53 7.30 -6.06
N TYR A 120 3.81 7.38 -5.71
CA TYR A 120 4.23 8.05 -4.47
C TYR A 120 3.99 9.56 -4.54
N GLU A 121 4.18 10.18 -5.70
CA GLU A 121 3.87 11.60 -5.88
C GLU A 121 2.39 11.90 -5.74
N PHE A 122 1.51 11.13 -6.38
CA PHE A 122 0.06 11.34 -6.28
C PHE A 122 -0.46 11.01 -4.88
N ARG A 123 0.01 9.92 -4.26
CA ARG A 123 -0.29 9.63 -2.86
C ARG A 123 0.15 10.78 -1.95
N LYS A 124 1.36 11.31 -2.12
CA LYS A 124 1.86 12.46 -1.33
C LYS A 124 0.98 13.69 -1.52
N LYS A 125 0.57 14.00 -2.75
CA LYS A 125 -0.35 15.10 -3.06
C LYS A 125 -1.69 14.93 -2.33
N ASN A 126 -2.23 13.70 -2.32
CA ASN A 126 -3.46 13.33 -1.63
C ASN A 126 -3.39 13.51 -0.11
N THR A 127 -2.26 13.18 0.51
CA THR A 127 -2.15 13.13 1.98
C THR A 127 -1.62 14.40 2.64
N HIS A 128 -0.83 15.22 1.94
CA HIS A 128 -0.11 16.35 2.57
C HIS A 128 -0.46 17.73 2.05
N HIS A 129 -1.07 17.83 0.87
CA HIS A 129 -1.23 19.12 0.22
C HIS A 129 -2.70 19.52 0.19
N PHE A 130 -3.58 18.80 -0.52
CA PHE A 130 -5.03 19.03 -0.55
C PHE A 130 -5.74 17.77 -1.07
N SER A 131 -7.08 17.78 -1.15
CA SER A 131 -7.81 16.75 -1.91
C SER A 131 -7.27 16.64 -3.35
N LEU A 132 -7.12 15.42 -3.86
CA LEU A 132 -6.64 15.19 -5.23
C LEU A 132 -7.50 15.93 -6.25
N SER A 133 -6.87 16.80 -7.05
CA SER A 133 -7.53 17.39 -8.21
C SER A 133 -7.69 16.32 -9.29
N VAL A 134 -8.93 16.10 -9.72
CA VAL A 134 -9.27 15.25 -10.85
C VAL A 134 -10.11 16.07 -11.83
N MET A 135 -9.72 16.08 -13.09
CA MET A 135 -10.44 16.75 -14.17
C MET A 135 -10.94 15.73 -15.19
N ALA A 136 -12.06 16.05 -15.85
CA ALA A 136 -12.52 15.33 -17.03
C ALA A 136 -11.98 16.04 -18.28
N THR A 137 -11.23 15.32 -19.12
CA THR A 137 -10.67 15.87 -20.38
C THR A 137 -11.56 15.57 -21.58
N GLY A 138 -12.45 14.59 -21.48
CA GLY A 138 -13.38 14.16 -22.52
C GLY A 138 -14.66 13.51 -21.96
N PRO A 139 -15.55 13.02 -22.85
CA PRO A 139 -16.85 12.47 -22.48
C PRO A 139 -16.81 10.99 -22.03
N SER A 140 -15.71 10.27 -22.25
CA SER A 140 -15.58 8.83 -22.01
C SER A 140 -15.12 8.53 -20.59
N LEU A 141 -15.95 8.84 -19.60
CA LEU A 141 -15.64 8.58 -18.19
C LEU A 141 -15.84 7.08 -17.85
N PRO A 142 -14.99 6.49 -16.97
CA PRO A 142 -13.91 7.13 -16.21
C PRO A 142 -12.56 7.28 -16.94
N GLU A 143 -12.39 6.72 -18.14
CA GLU A 143 -11.11 6.70 -18.86
C GLU A 143 -10.55 8.12 -19.14
N ASP A 144 -11.44 9.10 -19.35
CA ASP A 144 -11.06 10.50 -19.57
C ASP A 144 -10.80 11.29 -18.26
N PHE A 145 -10.79 10.65 -17.08
CA PHE A 145 -10.35 11.30 -15.86
C PHE A 145 -8.82 11.41 -15.79
N HIS A 146 -8.35 12.60 -15.49
CA HIS A 146 -6.93 12.92 -15.37
C HIS A 146 -6.63 13.59 -14.02
N PHE A 147 -5.49 13.27 -13.43
CA PHE A 147 -4.97 14.00 -12.28
C PHE A 147 -4.57 15.42 -12.67
N GLY A 148 -4.88 16.39 -11.82
CA GLY A 148 -4.56 17.80 -12.00
C GLY A 148 -5.76 18.67 -12.35
N SER A 149 -5.48 19.94 -12.67
CA SER A 149 -6.48 20.96 -12.98
C SER A 149 -6.23 21.66 -14.32
N MET A 150 -5.23 21.22 -15.09
CA MET A 150 -4.80 21.84 -16.35
C MET A 150 -4.91 20.80 -17.48
N ARG A 151 -5.78 21.05 -18.47
CA ARG A 151 -6.20 20.08 -19.50
C ARG A 151 -5.05 19.41 -20.27
N ASP A 152 -3.97 20.13 -20.53
CA ASP A 152 -2.84 19.64 -21.36
C ASP A 152 -1.66 19.11 -20.53
N ALA A 153 -1.78 19.05 -19.20
CA ALA A 153 -0.73 18.61 -18.29
C ALA A 153 -1.19 17.51 -17.33
N GLY A 154 -2.36 16.92 -17.58
CA GLY A 154 -2.93 15.89 -16.72
C GLY A 154 -2.33 14.52 -16.95
N THR A 155 -2.24 13.72 -15.90
CA THR A 155 -1.89 12.29 -16.00
C THR A 155 -3.18 11.46 -16.05
N PRO A 156 -3.40 10.59 -17.05
CA PRO A 156 -4.55 9.70 -17.10
C PRO A 156 -4.63 8.83 -15.84
N VAL A 157 -5.79 8.83 -15.17
CA VAL A 157 -5.93 8.16 -13.87
C VAL A 157 -6.04 6.65 -14.02
N ILE A 158 -6.95 6.17 -14.87
CA ILE A 158 -7.22 4.74 -15.04
C ILE A 158 -5.99 3.98 -15.52
N PRO A 159 -5.25 4.43 -16.56
CA PRO A 159 -4.01 3.76 -16.99
C PRO A 159 -2.98 3.62 -15.87
N LEU A 160 -2.71 4.70 -15.12
CA LEU A 160 -1.76 4.66 -14.00
C LEU A 160 -2.21 3.68 -12.90
N CYS A 161 -3.50 3.67 -12.56
CA CYS A 161 -4.02 2.75 -11.53
C CYS A 161 -3.94 1.29 -12.00
N ARG A 162 -4.25 1.03 -13.27
CA ARG A 162 -4.18 -0.31 -13.87
C ARG A 162 -2.75 -0.85 -13.86
N GLU A 163 -1.81 -0.08 -14.39
CA GLU A 163 -0.39 -0.47 -14.43
C GLU A 163 0.18 -0.64 -13.01
N THR A 164 -0.27 0.17 -12.05
CA THR A 164 0.11 0.02 -10.64
C THR A 164 -0.42 -1.30 -10.05
N LEU A 165 -1.69 -1.64 -10.32
CA LEU A 165 -2.30 -2.88 -9.84
C LEU A 165 -1.62 -4.12 -10.46
N GLU A 166 -1.37 -4.10 -11.77
CA GLU A 166 -0.64 -5.17 -12.46
C GLU A 166 0.76 -5.37 -11.88
N LEU A 167 1.48 -4.27 -11.62
CA LEU A 167 2.79 -4.32 -10.96
C LEU A 167 2.69 -4.94 -9.55
N ILE A 168 1.72 -4.52 -8.74
CA ILE A 168 1.50 -5.06 -7.39
C ILE A 168 1.25 -6.57 -7.44
N LYS A 169 0.38 -7.02 -8.35
CA LYS A 169 0.08 -8.45 -8.54
C LYS A 169 1.31 -9.24 -8.95
N ALA A 170 2.11 -8.72 -9.87
CA ALA A 170 3.34 -9.36 -10.32
C ALA A 170 4.37 -9.49 -9.17
N ILE A 171 4.59 -8.42 -8.42
CA ILE A 171 5.49 -8.42 -7.25
C ILE A 171 4.99 -9.41 -6.20
N TYR A 172 3.71 -9.38 -5.87
CA TYR A 172 3.12 -10.26 -4.88
C TYR A 172 3.27 -11.74 -5.28
N ALA A 173 3.04 -12.07 -6.55
CA ALA A 173 3.20 -13.42 -7.07
C ALA A 173 4.67 -13.89 -7.02
N GLU A 174 5.64 -13.00 -7.27
CA GLU A 174 7.06 -13.35 -7.19
C GLU A 174 7.58 -13.50 -5.75
N ILE A 175 7.00 -12.79 -4.79
CA ILE A 175 7.35 -12.91 -3.37
C ILE A 175 6.75 -14.18 -2.73
N ASN A 176 5.56 -14.61 -3.18
CA ASN A 176 4.80 -15.69 -2.53
C ASN A 176 4.65 -16.98 -3.37
N GLY A 177 5.16 -16.99 -4.61
CA GLY A 177 5.16 -18.17 -5.50
C GLY A 177 6.40 -19.01 -5.38
#